data_AF-A0A9E2R7E7-F1
#
_entry.id   AF-A0A9E2R7E7-F1
#
_cell.length_a   1.000
_cell.length_b   1.000
_cell.length_c   1.000
_cell.angle_alpha   90.00
_cell.angle_beta   90.00
_cell.angle_gamma   90.00
#
_symmetry.space_group_name_H-M   'P 1'
#
loop_
_entity.id
_entity.type
_entity.pdbx_description
1 polymer ?
#
loop_
_entity_poly.entity_id
_entity_poly.type
_entity_poly.pdbx_seq_one_letter_code
_entity_poly.pdbx_strand_id
1 'polypeptide(L)'
;MPRARQLVLMKSSGTPGKSGGPLGLPRQVRELFANFNTAPDGGPAPSSGLELLHGPGMTVEIPASGEKSEVQQAMITVSDDDIAWPVLSRACRANGWTLVDLESGQAFL
;
A
#
# COMPACT_ATOMS: atom_id res chain seq x y z
N MET A 1 22.39 -6.24 -6.69
CA MET A 1 20.94 -6.12 -6.96
C MET A 1 20.52 -4.74 -6.49
N PRO A 2 19.78 -3.95 -7.29
CA PRO A 2 19.23 -2.68 -6.80
C PRO A 2 18.38 -2.96 -5.56
N ARG A 3 18.49 -2.10 -4.55
CA ARG A 3 17.78 -2.25 -3.29
C ARG A 3 16.29 -2.04 -3.53
N ALA A 4 15.44 -2.95 -3.07
CA ALA A 4 14.00 -2.79 -3.20
C ALA A 4 13.57 -1.54 -2.42
N ARG A 5 12.89 -0.62 -3.09
CA ARG A 5 12.48 0.66 -2.51
C ARG A 5 11.26 0.44 -1.62
N GLN A 6 11.30 0.97 -0.40
CA GLN A 6 10.18 0.86 0.54
C GLN A 6 9.42 2.18 0.64
N LEU A 7 8.11 2.10 0.41
CA LEU A 7 7.20 3.23 0.49
C LEU A 7 6.13 2.92 1.54
N VAL A 8 5.73 3.94 2.30
CA VAL A 8 4.56 3.87 3.18
C VAL A 8 3.39 4.54 2.48
N LEU A 9 2.28 3.82 2.38
CA LEU A 9 1.02 4.35 1.90
C LEU A 9 0.18 4.81 3.09
N MET A 10 -0.35 6.03 2.98
CA MET A 10 -1.27 6.60 3.96
C MET A 10 -2.33 7.45 3.27
N LYS A 11 -3.45 7.71 3.95
CA LYS A 11 -4.46 8.62 3.43
C LYS A 11 -3.92 10.05 3.41
N SER A 12 -4.19 10.80 2.34
CA SER A 12 -3.74 12.18 2.24
C SER A 12 -4.49 13.06 3.23
N SER A 13 -3.77 13.79 4.08
CA SER A 13 -4.35 14.83 4.96
C SER A 13 -4.30 16.24 4.33
N GLY A 14 -3.76 16.37 3.11
CA GLY A 14 -3.36 17.66 2.55
C GLY A 14 -2.10 18.27 3.20
N THR A 15 -1.57 17.67 4.28
CA THR A 15 -0.27 18.02 4.86
C THR A 15 0.73 16.87 4.62
N PRO A 16 1.90 17.13 4.03
CA PRO A 16 2.92 16.09 3.82
C PRO A 16 3.29 15.39 5.14
N GLY A 17 3.33 14.05 5.13
CA GLY A 17 3.74 13.24 6.28
C GLY A 17 2.71 13.12 7.42
N LYS A 18 1.53 13.72 7.30
CA LYS A 18 0.40 13.48 8.22
C LYS A 18 -0.64 12.58 7.56
N SER A 19 -1.05 11.53 8.28
CA SER A 19 -2.18 10.69 7.85
C SER A 19 -3.49 11.47 7.91
N GLY A 20 -4.25 11.46 6.82
CA GLY A 20 -5.60 12.04 6.70
C GLY A 20 -6.71 11.16 7.28
N GLY A 21 -6.34 10.08 7.96
CA GLY A 21 -7.25 9.09 8.51
C GLY A 21 -6.93 7.67 8.01
N PRO A 22 -7.76 6.69 8.38
CA PRO A 22 -7.55 5.31 7.95
C PRO A 22 -7.73 5.15 6.42
N LEU A 23 -6.98 4.23 5.84
CA LEU A 23 -7.16 3.77 4.46
C LEU A 23 -8.52 3.05 4.28
N GLY A 24 -9.00 2.41 5.34
CA GLY A 24 -10.28 1.70 5.40
C GLY A 24 -10.17 0.38 6.15
N LEU A 25 -11.20 -0.46 6.07
CA LEU A 25 -11.13 -1.83 6.59
C LEU A 25 -10.23 -2.70 5.69
N PRO A 26 -9.56 -3.75 6.21
CA PRO A 26 -8.64 -4.58 5.43
C PRO A 26 -9.29 -5.18 4.17
N ARG A 27 -10.56 -5.56 4.25
CA ARG A 27 -11.34 -6.03 3.10
C ARG A 27 -11.55 -4.94 2.05
N GLN A 28 -11.88 -3.72 2.47
CA GLN A 28 -12.06 -2.61 1.54
C GLN A 28 -10.75 -2.23 0.88
N VAL A 29 -9.65 -2.18 1.64
CA VAL A 29 -8.32 -1.90 1.09
C VAL A 29 -7.94 -2.93 0.03
N ARG A 30 -8.23 -4.21 0.26
CA ARG A 30 -8.07 -5.28 -0.74
C ARG A 30 -8.91 -5.05 -2.00
N GLU A 31 -10.20 -4.76 -1.84
CA GLU A 31 -11.10 -4.49 -2.97
C GLU A 31 -10.64 -3.26 -3.77
N LEU A 32 -10.11 -2.22 -3.11
CA LEU A 32 -9.53 -1.05 -3.77
C LEU A 32 -8.28 -1.41 -4.56
N PHE A 33 -7.37 -2.21 -3.99
CA PHE A 33 -6.16 -2.68 -4.67
C PHE A 33 -6.44 -3.65 -5.81
N ALA A 34 -7.50 -4.45 -5.72
CA ALA A 34 -7.89 -5.39 -6.77
C ALA A 34 -8.19 -4.68 -8.10
N ASN A 35 -8.73 -3.46 -8.06
CA ASN A 35 -8.95 -2.61 -9.25
C ASN A 35 -7.65 -2.22 -9.98
N PHE A 36 -6.49 -2.43 -9.34
CA PHE A 36 -5.17 -2.12 -9.85
C PHE A 36 -4.31 -3.38 -10.00
N ASN A 37 -4.95 -4.55 -10.23
CA ASN A 37 -4.30 -5.85 -10.39
C ASN A 37 -3.40 -6.22 -9.19
N THR A 38 -3.78 -5.80 -7.98
CA THR A 38 -3.03 -6.07 -6.76
C THR A 38 -3.91 -6.86 -5.80
N ALA A 39 -3.55 -8.11 -5.52
CA ALA A 39 -4.38 -9.03 -4.75
C ALA A 39 -3.53 -10.05 -3.96
N PRO A 40 -4.11 -10.75 -2.96
CA PRO A 40 -3.40 -11.83 -2.28
C PRO A 40 -3.03 -12.96 -3.24
N ASP A 41 -2.02 -13.75 -2.89
CA ASP A 41 -1.57 -14.92 -3.67
C ASP A 41 -2.52 -16.13 -3.60
N GLY A 42 -3.59 -16.04 -2.81
CA GLY A 42 -4.54 -17.13 -2.56
C GLY A 42 -3.99 -18.22 -1.64
N GLY A 43 -2.81 -18.00 -1.04
CA GLY A 43 -2.23 -18.86 -0.03
C GLY A 43 -2.99 -18.84 1.30
N PRO A 44 -2.67 -19.75 2.22
CA PRO A 44 -3.27 -19.75 3.55
C PRO A 44 -3.00 -18.42 4.27
N ALA A 45 -3.98 -17.95 5.03
CA ALA A 45 -3.88 -16.68 5.77
C ALA A 45 -2.60 -16.67 6.62
N PRO A 46 -1.71 -15.69 6.43
CA PRO A 46 -0.41 -15.67 7.09
C PRO A 46 -0.57 -15.53 8.61
N SER A 47 0.14 -16.38 9.35
CA SER A 47 0.18 -16.37 10.82
C SER A 47 0.88 -15.13 11.40
N SER A 48 1.51 -14.31 10.55
CA SER A 48 2.27 -13.11 10.92
C SER A 48 1.40 -11.90 11.25
N GLY A 49 0.08 -11.97 11.07
CA GLY A 49 -0.81 -10.83 11.27
C GLY A 49 -0.66 -9.72 10.22
N LEU A 50 0.05 -9.99 9.13
CA LEU A 50 0.20 -9.11 7.96
C LEU A 50 -0.25 -9.88 6.72
N GLU A 51 -1.14 -9.30 5.93
CA GLU A 51 -1.55 -9.85 4.64
C GLU A 51 -0.72 -9.22 3.52
N LEU A 52 -0.20 -10.08 2.64
CA LEU A 52 0.64 -9.68 1.52
C LEU A 52 -0.21 -9.68 0.23
N LEU A 53 -0.24 -8.53 -0.44
CA LEU A 53 -0.85 -8.35 -1.75
C LEU A 53 0.26 -8.23 -2.79
N HIS A 54 0.11 -8.96 -3.90
CA HIS A 54 1.03 -8.96 -5.01
C HIS A 54 0.46 -8.13 -6.14
N GLY A 55 1.22 -7.13 -6.58
CA GLY A 55 0.88 -6.26 -7.69
C GLY A 55 2.01 -6.22 -8.74
N PRO A 56 1.80 -5.52 -9.86
CA PRO A 56 2.81 -5.38 -10.89
C PRO A 56 4.01 -4.56 -10.37
N GLY A 57 5.19 -5.17 -10.28
CA GLY A 57 6.42 -4.50 -9.84
C GLY A 57 6.47 -4.15 -8.35
N MET A 58 5.52 -4.64 -7.54
CA MET A 58 5.43 -4.31 -6.12
C MET A 58 4.71 -5.36 -5.29
N THR A 59 4.97 -5.35 -3.99
CA THR A 59 4.15 -6.03 -2.98
C THR A 59 3.66 -5.03 -1.95
N VAL A 60 2.46 -5.26 -1.44
CA VAL A 60 1.81 -4.41 -0.43
C VAL A 60 1.52 -5.26 0.81
N GLU A 61 2.03 -4.85 1.95
CA GLU A 61 1.76 -5.46 3.24
C GLU A 61 0.72 -4.61 3.97
N ILE A 62 -0.40 -5.22 4.31
CA ILE A 62 -1.45 -4.60 5.12
C ILE A 62 -1.59 -5.35 6.45
N PRO A 63 -1.85 -4.66 7.57
CA PRO A 63 -2.19 -5.31 8.82
C PRO A 63 -3.45 -6.18 8.67
N ALA A 64 -3.31 -7.48 8.94
CA ALA A 64 -4.41 -8.45 8.98
C ALA A 64 -5.03 -8.58 10.38
N SER A 65 -4.65 -7.70 11.32
CA SER A 65 -5.05 -7.68 12.73
C SER A 65 -6.55 -7.41 12.92
N GLY A 66 -7.38 -8.40 12.60
CA GLY A 66 -8.84 -8.37 12.73
C GLY A 66 -9.54 -7.63 11.59
N GLU A 67 -10.54 -8.28 10.96
CA GLU A 67 -11.33 -7.70 9.87
C GLU A 67 -12.06 -6.40 10.21
N LYS A 68 -12.21 -6.09 11.51
CA LYS A 68 -12.88 -4.91 12.04
C LYS A 68 -11.93 -3.75 12.37
N SER A 69 -10.62 -3.97 12.32
CA SER A 69 -9.63 -2.93 12.64
C SER A 69 -9.28 -2.14 11.40
N GLU A 70 -9.38 -0.82 11.47
CA GLU A 70 -9.05 0.04 10.35
C GLU A 70 -7.54 0.03 10.05
N VAL A 71 -7.20 -0.12 8.77
CA VAL A 71 -5.82 -0.03 8.29
C VAL A 71 -5.43 1.44 8.26
N GLN A 72 -4.46 1.81 9.09
CA GLN A 72 -3.94 3.19 9.11
C GLN A 72 -2.94 3.44 7.98
N GLN A 73 -2.08 2.44 7.73
CA GLN A 73 -0.97 2.53 6.80
C GLN A 73 -0.73 1.15 6.18
N ALA A 74 -0.16 1.14 4.97
CA ALA A 74 0.33 -0.05 4.31
C ALA A 74 1.81 0.13 3.94
N MET A 75 2.58 -0.95 4.01
CA MET A 75 3.96 -0.96 3.54
C MET A 75 3.98 -1.44 2.10
N ILE A 76 4.73 -0.77 1.24
CA ILE A 76 4.88 -1.14 -0.16
C ILE A 76 6.36 -1.39 -0.43
N THR A 77 6.66 -2.57 -0.93
CA THR A 77 8.01 -2.89 -1.43
C THR A 77 7.95 -2.89 -2.95
N VAL A 78 8.71 -1.98 -3.56
CA VAL A 78 8.81 -1.84 -5.01
C VAL A 78 10.01 -2.66 -5.49
N SER A 79 9.73 -3.65 -6.32
CA SER A 79 10.74 -4.49 -6.98
C SER A 79 11.10 -3.97 -8.37
N ASP A 80 10.18 -3.26 -9.04
CA ASP A 80 10.37 -2.63 -10.35
C ASP A 80 9.64 -1.27 -10.37
N ASP A 81 10.40 -0.17 -10.36
CA ASP A 81 9.87 1.19 -10.23
C ASP A 81 9.08 1.61 -11.49
N ASP A 82 9.57 1.24 -12.68
CA ASP A 82 8.95 1.60 -13.97
C ASP A 82 7.58 0.94 -14.13
N ILE A 83 7.40 -0.27 -13.57
CA ILE A 83 6.13 -1.00 -13.58
C ILE A 83 5.22 -0.57 -12.42
N ALA A 84 5.77 -0.43 -11.21
CA ALA A 84 4.98 -0.12 -10.02
C ALA A 84 4.44 1.31 -10.03
N TRP A 85 5.23 2.28 -10.49
CA TRP A 85 4.90 3.70 -10.37
C TRP A 85 3.59 4.10 -11.06
N PRO A 86 3.30 3.67 -12.31
CA PRO A 86 2.01 3.95 -12.95
C PRO A 86 0.82 3.34 -12.23
N VAL A 87 1.00 2.18 -11.58
CA VAL A 87 -0.06 1.50 -10.81
C VAL A 87 -0.31 2.26 -9.51
N LEU A 88 0.75 2.54 -8.75
CA LEU A 88 0.73 3.28 -7.50
C LEU A 88 0.16 4.70 -7.67
N SER A 89 0.62 5.41 -8.69
CA SER A 89 0.13 6.76 -9.00
C SER A 89 -1.37 6.79 -9.28
N ARG A 90 -1.90 5.79 -9.99
CA ARG A 90 -3.35 5.68 -10.26
C ARG A 90 -4.13 5.29 -9.01
N ALA A 91 -3.64 4.32 -8.24
CA ALA A 91 -4.26 3.90 -6.99
C ALA A 91 -4.36 5.06 -5.99
N CYS A 92 -3.29 5.84 -5.85
CA CYS A 92 -3.27 6.99 -4.95
C CYS A 92 -4.22 8.10 -5.38
N ARG A 93 -4.21 8.48 -6.67
CA ARG A 93 -5.12 9.51 -7.18
C ARG A 93 -6.59 9.10 -7.08
N ALA A 94 -6.90 7.83 -7.34
CA ALA A 94 -8.27 7.32 -7.27
C ALA A 94 -8.83 7.31 -5.84
N ASN A 95 -7.97 7.09 -4.83
CA ASN A 95 -8.39 6.87 -3.44
C ASN A 95 -8.00 8.02 -2.48
N GLY A 96 -7.33 9.06 -2.98
CA GLY A 96 -6.82 10.15 -2.16
C GLY A 96 -5.72 9.69 -1.20
N TRP A 97 -4.84 8.80 -1.65
CA TRP A 97 -3.69 8.33 -0.88
C TRP A 97 -2.42 9.08 -1.28
N THR A 98 -1.47 9.07 -0.35
CA THR A 98 -0.13 9.64 -0.50
C THR A 98 0.88 8.55 -0.17
N LEU A 99 1.99 8.54 -0.91
CA LEU A 99 3.13 7.67 -0.67
C LEU A 99 4.22 8.45 0.04
N VAL A 100 4.92 7.83 0.97
CA VAL A 100 6.10 8.40 1.62
C VAL A 100 7.24 7.43 1.43
N ASP A 101 8.31 7.88 0.78
CA ASP A 101 9.54 7.11 0.64
C ASP A 101 10.32 7.13 1.96
N LEU A 102 10.60 5.95 2.49
CA LEU A 102 11.29 5.81 3.77
C LEU A 102 12.78 6.17 3.69
N GLU A 103 13.40 6.08 2.52
CA GLU A 103 14.81 6.40 2.34
C GLU A 103 15.01 7.91 2.23
N SER A 104 14.19 8.58 1.41
CA SER A 104 14.32 10.02 1.15
C SER A 104 13.47 10.90 2.06
N GLY A 105 12.46 10.34 2.72
CA GLY A 105 11.43 11.08 3.46
C GLY A 105 10.49 11.89 2.56
N GLN A 106 10.64 11.79 1.23
CA GLN A 106 9.80 12.52 0.30
C GLN A 106 8.42 11.92 0.23
N ALA A 107 7.41 12.78 0.33
CA ALA A 107 6.04 12.43 0.06
C ALA A 107 5.73 12.64 -1.42
N PHE A 108 5.11 11.65 -2.04
CA PHE A 108 4.63 11.68 -3.41
C PHE A 108 3.11 11.53 -3.43
N LEU A 109 2.48 12.32 -4.29
CA LEU A 109 1.03 12.40 -4.52
C LEU A 109 0.32 13.24 -3.47
#